data_AF-L9UQC2-F1
#
_entry.id   AF-L9UQC2-F1
#
_cell.length_a   1.000
_cell.length_b   1.000
_cell.length_c   1.000
_cell.angle_alpha   90.00
_cell.angle_beta   90.00
_cell.angle_gamma   90.00
#
_symmetry.space_group_name_H-M   'P 1'
#
loop_
_entity.id
_entity.type
_entity.pdbx_description
1 polymer ?
#
loop_
_entity_poly.entity_id
_entity_poly.type
_entity_poly.pdbx_seq_one_letter_code
_entity_poly.pdbx_strand_id
1 'polypeptide(L)' 'MAVKCSTCDEEFESAAGLSQHLPLHHHTCGVCSEEFDDTESLRDHIHESH' A
#
# COMPACT_ATOMS: atom_id res chain seq x y z
N MET A 1 6.93 -5.95 -19.74
CA MET A 1 5.73 -5.18 -19.35
C MET A 1 5.87 -4.96 -17.85
N ALA A 2 6.12 -3.73 -17.40
CA ALA A 2 6.17 -3.44 -15.98
C ALA A 2 4.73 -3.37 -15.43
N VAL A 3 4.53 -3.90 -14.23
CA VAL A 3 3.24 -3.91 -13.53
C VAL A 3 3.36 -2.91 -12.38
N LYS A 4 2.61 -1.81 -12.46
CA LYS A 4 2.60 -0.77 -11.45
C LYS A 4 1.64 -1.15 -10.31
N CYS A 5 2.03 -0.86 -9.06
CA CYS A 5 1.13 -0.98 -7.93
C CYS A 5 0.02 0.08 -8.02
N SER A 6 -1.22 -0.30 -7.68
CA SER A 6 -2.35 0.63 -7.67
C SER A 6 -2.37 1.52 -6.41
N THR A 7 -1.58 1.16 -5.41
CA THR A 7 -1.60 1.74 -4.05
C THR A 7 -0.35 2.58 -3.78
N CYS A 8 0.71 2.42 -4.57
CA CYS A 8 1.98 3.17 -4.45
C CYS A 8 2.65 3.34 -5.82
N ASP A 9 3.75 4.08 -5.86
CA ASP A 9 4.51 4.33 -7.08
C ASP A 9 5.54 3.24 -7.42
N GLU A 10 5.50 2.07 -6.76
CA GLU A 10 6.39 0.95 -7.11
C GLU A 10 5.97 0.25 -8.41
N GLU A 11 6.99 -0.11 -9.19
CA GLU A 11 6.85 -0.83 -10.46
C GLU A 11 7.60 -2.16 -10.41
N PHE A 12 6.92 -3.23 -10.79
CA PHE A 12 7.44 -4.58 -10.76
C PHE A 12 7.63 -5.12 -12.18
N GLU A 13 8.68 -5.90 -12.39
CA GLU A 13 8.93 -6.57 -13.69
C GLU A 13 7.94 -7.70 -14.00
N SER A 14 7.15 -8.13 -13.01
CA SER A 14 6.24 -9.28 -13.10
C SER A 14 5.05 -9.14 -12.15
N ALA A 15 3.90 -9.71 -12.55
CA ALA A 15 2.70 -9.77 -11.71
C ALA A 15 2.94 -10.52 -10.38
N ALA A 16 3.80 -11.54 -10.38
CA ALA A 16 4.18 -12.26 -9.16
C ALA A 16 4.94 -11.37 -8.15
N GLY A 17 5.71 -10.38 -8.62
CA GLY A 17 6.35 -9.38 -7.76
C GLY A 17 5.31 -8.49 -7.09
N LEU A 18 4.37 -7.96 -7.89
CA LEU A 18 3.26 -7.17 -7.37
C LEU A 18 2.40 -7.97 -6.37
N SER A 19 2.08 -9.23 -6.67
CA SER A 19 1.28 -10.07 -5.78
C SER A 19 1.94 -10.32 -4.43
N GLN A 20 3.27 -10.37 -4.38
CA GLN A 20 4.03 -10.49 -3.12
C GLN A 20 4.17 -9.16 -2.39
N HIS A 21 4.07 -8.04 -3.10
CA HIS A 21 4.14 -6.69 -2.56
C HIS A 21 2.80 -6.22 -1.96
N LEU A 22 1.65 -6.57 -2.56
CA LEU A 22 0.32 -6.19 -2.06
C LEU A 22 0.06 -6.45 -0.55
N PRO A 23 0.53 -7.55 0.05
CA PRO A 23 0.39 -7.78 1.50
C PRO A 23 1.14 -6.76 2.36
N LEU A 24 2.21 -6.15 1.86
CA LEU A 24 2.95 -5.09 2.56
C LEU A 24 2.09 -3.83 2.71
N HIS A 25 1.12 -3.61 1.81
CA HIS A 25 0.17 -2.52 1.93
C HIS A 25 -0.96 -2.76 2.94
N HIS A 26 -1.02 -3.93 3.57
CA HIS A 26 -2.10 -4.25 4.51
C HIS A 26 -2.19 -3.26 5.69
N HIS A 27 -1.08 -2.59 5.98
CA HIS A 27 -0.98 -1.57 7.01
C HIS A 27 -0.43 -0.23 6.47
N THR A 28 -0.60 0.03 5.17
CA THR A 28 -0.14 1.29 4.55
C THR A 28 -1.33 2.09 4.04
N CYS A 29 -1.30 3.41 4.23
CA CYS A 29 -2.30 4.31 3.66
C CYS A 29 -2.14 4.40 2.14
N GLY A 30 -3.19 4.06 1.39
CA GLY A 30 -3.19 4.15 -0.08
C GLY A 30 -3.25 5.58 -0.64
N VAL A 31 -3.34 6.61 0.22
CA VAL A 31 -3.41 8.02 -0.19
C VAL A 31 -2.07 8.73 0.02
N CYS A 32 -1.46 8.60 1.21
CA CYS A 32 -0.17 9.23 1.53
C CYS A 32 1.02 8.24 1.59
N SER A 33 0.77 6.94 1.45
CA SER A 33 1.78 5.88 1.56
C SER A 33 2.49 5.79 2.92
N GLU A 34 1.86 6.28 4.01
CA GLU A 34 2.35 6.05 5.37
C GLU A 34 2.11 4.61 5.82
N GLU A 35 3.11 4.02 6.48
CA GLU A 35 3.06 2.69 7.09
C GLU A 35 2.61 2.80 8.56
N PHE A 36 1.79 1.85 9.00
CA PHE A 36 1.22 1.76 10.33
C PHE A 36 1.50 0.39 10.93
N ASP A 37 1.58 0.29 12.25
CA ASP A 37 1.80 -1.00 12.92
C ASP A 37 0.53 -1.88 12.95
N ASP A 38 -0.64 -1.26 12.84
CA ASP A 38 -1.93 -1.93 12.96
C ASP A 38 -3.06 -1.26 12.16
N THR A 39 -4.10 -2.05 11.88
CA THR A 39 -5.25 -1.63 11.08
C THR A 39 -6.08 -0.53 11.75
N GLU A 40 -6.08 -0.46 13.09
CA GLU A 40 -6.79 0.60 13.82
C GLU A 40 -6.12 1.96 13.59
N SER A 41 -4.79 2.02 13.70
CA SER A 41 -4.03 3.24 13.42
C SER A 41 -4.20 3.70 11.97
N LEU A 42 -4.15 2.78 11.00
CA LEU A 42 -4.43 3.09 9.60
C LEU A 42 -5.84 3.66 9.40
N ARG A 43 -6.84 3.07 10.04
CA ARG A 43 -8.23 3.50 9.92
C ARG A 43 -8.44 4.89 10.52
N ASP A 44 -7.87 5.15 11.69
CA ASP A 44 -7.95 6.45 12.36
C ASP A 44 -7.25 7.52 11.51
N HIS A 45 -6.06 7.21 10.99
CA HIS A 45 -5.35 8.07 10.04
C HIS A 45 -6.20 8.41 8.80
N ILE A 46 -6.82 7.40 8.17
CA ILE A 46 -7.69 7.65 7.00
C ILE A 46 -8.88 8.53 7.39
N HIS A 47 -9.40 8.46 8.61
CA HIS A 47 -10.55 9.25 9.04
C HIS A 47 -10.20 10.70 9.38
N GLU A 48 -9.03 10.92 10.00
CA GLU A 48 -8.61 12.24 10.50
C GLU A 48 -7.74 13.00 9.48
N SER A 49 -7.00 12.30 8.61
CA SER A 49 -6.04 12.91 7.67
C SER A 49 -6.54 13.00 6.22
N HIS A 50 -7.58 12.25 5.85
CA HIS A 50 -8.09 12.13 4.47
C HIS A 50 -9.62 12.16 4.38
#